data_AF-A0A4P7PRY0-F1
#
_entry.id   AF-A0A4P7PRY0-F1
#
_cell.length_a   1.000
_cell.length_b   1.000
_cell.length_c   1.000
_cell.angle_alpha   90.00
_cell.angle_beta   90.00
_cell.angle_gamma   90.00
#
_symmetry.space_group_name_H-M   'P 1'
#
loop_
_entity.id
_entity.type
_entity.pdbx_description
1 polymer ?
#
loop_
_entity_poly.entity_id
_entity_poly.type
_entity_poly.pdbx_seq_one_letter_code
_entity_poly.pdbx_strand_id
1 'polypeptide(L)'
;MCFGFCQSQTIKTLNKIKTDHQSCLDKGDYMLGCSLDYYKKTDSLLNVVYNKIRLKLNTTEKRKFKNEQLGWLKKKDSYFRKVEKNTKNEVGDIIGSDLRMIITDKEADFVFDRVEELIKRL
;
A
#
# COMPACT_ATOMS: atom_id res chain seq x y z
N MET A 1 -16.30 12.26 -19.58
CA MET A 1 -16.12 12.58 -18.14
C MET A 1 -16.66 11.42 -17.32
N CYS A 2 -15.91 10.88 -16.36
CA CYS A 2 -16.34 9.73 -15.57
C CYS A 2 -16.04 10.02 -14.08
N PHE A 3 -16.96 10.72 -13.41
CA PHE A 3 -16.74 11.20 -12.04
C PHE A 3 -17.16 10.18 -10.96
N GLY A 4 -18.18 9.31 -11.18
CA GLY A 4 -18.60 8.31 -10.17
C GLY A 4 -18.11 6.87 -10.40
N PHE A 5 -18.04 6.41 -11.65
CA PHE A 5 -17.76 5.01 -11.96
C PHE A 5 -16.28 4.63 -11.72
N CYS A 6 -15.34 5.53 -12.00
CA CYS A 6 -13.89 5.24 -11.90
C CYS A 6 -13.37 5.15 -10.45
N GLN A 7 -13.95 5.94 -9.54
CA GLN A 7 -13.69 5.83 -8.09
C GLN A 7 -14.19 4.48 -7.56
N SER A 8 -15.45 4.13 -7.88
CA SER A 8 -16.08 2.87 -7.48
C SER A 8 -15.32 1.64 -7.98
N GLN A 9 -14.76 1.67 -9.20
CA GLN A 9 -13.93 0.57 -9.69
C GLN A 9 -12.60 0.47 -8.94
N THR A 10 -11.97 1.60 -8.60
CA THR A 10 -10.65 1.60 -7.95
C THR A 10 -10.74 1.16 -6.47
N ILE A 11 -11.79 1.57 -5.75
CA ILE A 11 -12.03 1.09 -4.37
C ILE A 11 -12.38 -0.41 -4.35
N LYS A 12 -13.14 -0.91 -5.33
CA LYS A 12 -13.41 -2.34 -5.49
C LYS A 12 -12.12 -3.12 -5.72
N THR A 13 -11.21 -2.61 -6.56
CA THR A 13 -9.90 -3.22 -6.75
C THR A 13 -9.09 -3.26 -5.45
N LEU A 14 -9.05 -2.15 -4.70
CA LEU A 14 -8.34 -2.10 -3.42
C LEU A 14 -8.89 -3.11 -2.41
N ASN A 15 -10.21 -3.17 -2.25
CA ASN A 15 -10.87 -4.14 -1.36
C ASN A 15 -10.62 -5.58 -1.82
N LYS A 16 -10.66 -5.83 -3.13
CA LYS A 16 -10.35 -7.15 -3.69
C LYS A 16 -8.92 -7.57 -3.40
N ILE A 17 -7.93 -6.66 -3.48
CA ILE A 17 -6.54 -6.97 -3.12
C ILE A 17 -6.46 -7.46 -1.67
N LYS A 18 -7.16 -6.80 -0.74
CA LYS A 18 -7.20 -7.22 0.68
C LYS A 18 -7.89 -8.56 0.89
N THR A 19 -9.04 -8.78 0.24
CA THR A 19 -9.75 -10.07 0.31
C THR A 19 -8.91 -11.21 -0.28
N ASP A 20 -8.29 -10.99 -1.44
CA ASP A 20 -7.43 -11.98 -2.10
C ASP A 20 -6.20 -12.32 -1.23
N HIS A 21 -5.66 -11.34 -0.49
CA HIS A 21 -4.59 -11.57 0.48
C HIS A 21 -5.07 -12.45 1.65
N GLN A 22 -6.19 -12.13 2.29
CA GLN A 22 -6.74 -12.96 3.36
C GLN A 22 -7.04 -14.39 2.88
N SER A 23 -7.69 -14.55 1.72
CA SER A 23 -7.94 -15.86 1.14
C SER A 23 -6.68 -16.62 0.74
N CYS A 24 -5.56 -15.93 0.52
CA CYS A 24 -4.25 -16.56 0.33
C CYS A 24 -3.69 -17.07 1.66
N LEU A 25 -3.74 -16.24 2.71
CA LEU A 25 -3.30 -16.62 4.06
C LEU A 25 -4.13 -17.78 4.64
N ASP A 26 -5.44 -17.80 4.39
CA ASP A 26 -6.36 -18.84 4.90
C ASP A 26 -6.02 -20.25 4.37
N LYS A 27 -5.25 -20.37 3.28
CA LYS A 27 -4.75 -21.66 2.79
C LYS A 27 -3.63 -22.23 3.65
N GLY A 28 -2.92 -21.39 4.40
CA GLY A 28 -1.83 -21.77 5.29
C GLY A 28 -0.52 -22.17 4.59
N ASP A 29 -0.47 -22.13 3.26
CA ASP A 29 0.74 -22.38 2.47
C ASP A 29 1.28 -21.09 1.85
N TYR A 30 2.60 -21.03 1.61
CA TYR A 30 3.25 -19.91 0.91
C TYR A 30 2.93 -18.51 1.49
N MET A 31 2.69 -18.41 2.81
CA MET A 31 2.17 -17.19 3.45
C MET A 31 3.05 -15.95 3.23
N LEU A 32 4.38 -16.08 3.32
CA LEU A 32 5.30 -14.98 2.97
C LEU A 32 5.10 -14.49 1.52
N GLY A 33 4.82 -15.40 0.60
CA GLY A 33 4.50 -15.06 -0.77
C GLY A 33 3.19 -14.29 -0.90
N CYS A 34 2.16 -14.68 -0.14
CA CYS A 34 0.90 -13.93 -0.05
C CYS A 34 1.12 -12.47 0.40
N SER A 35 1.98 -12.25 1.39
CA SER A 35 2.34 -10.92 1.90
C SER A 35 3.13 -10.10 0.88
N LEU A 36 4.12 -10.71 0.21
CA LEU A 36 4.91 -10.05 -0.85
C LEU A 36 4.03 -9.63 -2.03
N ASP A 37 3.10 -10.49 -2.44
CA ASP A 37 2.15 -10.18 -3.52
C ASP A 37 1.16 -9.09 -3.11
N TYR A 38 0.68 -9.12 -1.86
CA TYR A 38 -0.16 -8.07 -1.31
C TYR A 38 0.53 -6.71 -1.35
N TYR A 39 1.75 -6.62 -0.83
CA TYR A 39 2.57 -5.41 -0.90
C TYR A 39 2.73 -4.92 -2.35
N LYS A 40 3.15 -5.81 -3.26
CA LYS A 40 3.42 -5.46 -4.67
C LYS A 40 2.17 -4.94 -5.38
N LYS A 41 1.02 -5.60 -5.19
CA LYS A 41 -0.26 -5.18 -5.79
C LYS A 41 -0.68 -3.81 -5.26
N THR A 42 -0.56 -3.59 -3.95
CA THR A 42 -0.93 -2.34 -3.30
C THR A 42 -0.02 -1.17 -3.73
N ASP A 43 1.30 -1.36 -3.78
CA ASP A 43 2.24 -0.33 -4.26
C ASP A 43 2.07 -0.03 -5.76
N SER A 44 1.76 -1.05 -6.56
CA SER A 44 1.41 -0.85 -7.98
C SER A 44 0.15 0.02 -8.13
N LEU A 45 -0.89 -0.26 -7.32
CA LEU A 45 -2.13 0.51 -7.34
C LEU A 45 -1.90 1.96 -6.87
N LEU A 46 -1.01 2.20 -5.90
CA LEU A 46 -0.64 3.55 -5.46
C LEU A 46 -0.20 4.42 -6.65
N ASN A 47 0.69 3.89 -7.50
CA ASN A 47 1.18 4.61 -8.68
C ASN A 47 0.06 4.87 -9.71
N VAL A 48 -0.84 3.91 -9.90
CA VAL A 48 -2.00 4.08 -10.79
C VAL A 48 -2.91 5.20 -10.29
N VAL A 49 -3.27 5.21 -9.00
CA VAL A 49 -4.16 6.23 -8.41
C VAL A 49 -3.50 7.60 -8.44
N TYR A 50 -2.22 7.69 -8.08
CA TYR A 50 -1.45 8.93 -8.16
C TYR A 50 -1.47 9.54 -9.56
N ASN A 51 -1.22 8.72 -10.59
CA ASN A 51 -1.24 9.19 -11.97
C ASN A 51 -2.65 9.62 -12.42
N LYS A 52 -3.69 8.89 -12.03
CA LYS A 52 -5.09 9.29 -12.32
C LYS A 52 -5.46 10.64 -11.73
N ILE A 53 -5.08 10.92 -10.47
CA ILE A 53 -5.30 12.24 -9.85
C ILE A 53 -4.54 13.31 -10.62
N ARG A 54 -3.25 13.07 -10.91
CA ARG A 54 -2.40 14.03 -11.63
C ARG A 54 -2.97 14.44 -12.99
N LEU A 55 -3.64 13.55 -13.72
CA LEU A 55 -4.23 13.88 -15.02
C LEU A 55 -5.32 14.96 -14.93
N LYS A 56 -5.98 15.10 -13.78
CA LYS A 56 -7.07 16.07 -13.55
C LYS A 56 -6.58 17.44 -13.06
N LEU A 57 -5.33 17.53 -12.61
CA LEU A 57 -4.77 18.72 -11.98
C LEU A 57 -4.11 19.66 -12.99
N ASN A 58 -4.17 20.97 -12.72
CA ASN A 58 -3.39 21.97 -13.45
C ASN A 58 -1.91 21.94 -13.03
N THR A 59 -1.05 22.72 -13.68
CA THR A 59 0.40 22.70 -13.45
C THR A 59 0.79 23.03 -12.00
N THR A 60 0.14 24.01 -11.39
CA THR A 60 0.42 24.43 -10.01
C THR A 60 -0.01 23.35 -9.02
N GLU A 61 -1.20 22.79 -9.21
CA GLU A 61 -1.73 21.69 -8.39
C GLU A 61 -0.88 20.43 -8.54
N LYS A 62 -0.45 20.08 -9.77
CA LYS A 62 0.47 18.96 -10.02
C LYS A 62 1.76 19.09 -9.23
N ARG A 63 2.34 20.30 -9.17
CA ARG A 63 3.57 20.56 -8.40
C ARG A 63 3.32 20.39 -6.90
N LYS A 64 2.22 20.96 -6.38
CA LYS A 64 1.84 20.82 -4.98
C LYS A 64 1.64 19.34 -4.61
N PHE A 65 0.84 18.62 -5.41
CA PHE A 65 0.55 17.21 -5.18
C PHE A 65 1.80 16.32 -5.29
N LYS A 66 2.73 16.62 -6.21
CA LYS A 66 4.04 15.95 -6.25
C LYS A 66 4.83 16.16 -4.95
N ASN A 67 4.86 17.37 -4.41
CA ASN A 67 5.56 17.66 -3.16
C ASN A 67 4.93 16.93 -1.97
N GLU A 68 3.59 16.89 -1.91
CA GLU A 68 2.86 16.08 -0.91
C GLU A 68 3.26 14.60 -1.01
N GLN A 69 3.30 14.03 -2.22
CA GLN A 69 3.67 12.64 -2.42
C GLN A 69 5.14 12.37 -2.06
N LEU A 70 6.07 13.27 -2.37
CA LEU A 70 7.46 13.17 -1.93
C LEU A 70 7.58 13.23 -0.41
N GLY A 71 6.79 14.09 0.24
CA GLY A 71 6.71 14.15 1.70
C GLY A 71 6.20 12.84 2.31
N TRP A 72 5.18 12.23 1.69
CA TRP A 72 4.66 10.93 2.10
C TRP A 72 5.67 9.80 1.89
N LEU A 73 6.42 9.77 0.77
CA LEU A 73 7.47 8.78 0.54
C LEU A 73 8.55 8.82 1.62
N LYS A 74 8.97 10.01 2.07
CA LYS A 74 9.89 10.13 3.22
C LYS A 74 9.31 9.55 4.51
N LYS A 75 8.00 9.72 4.74
CA LYS A 75 7.31 9.11 5.88
C LYS A 75 7.26 7.58 5.76
N LYS A 76 7.00 7.06 4.56
CA LYS A 76 7.04 5.62 4.24
C LYS A 76 8.41 5.03 4.60
N ASP A 77 9.48 5.62 4.09
CA ASP A 77 10.84 5.12 4.34
C ASP A 77 11.20 5.16 5.83
N SER A 78 10.78 6.20 6.55
CA SER A 78 10.99 6.29 8.01
C SER A 78 10.16 5.24 8.77
N TYR A 79 8.91 5.01 8.34
CA TYR A 79 8.04 4.00 8.92
C TYR A 79 8.59 2.59 8.70
N PHE A 80 9.05 2.26 7.49
CA PHE A 80 9.57 0.92 7.15
C PHE A 80 10.78 0.57 8.00
N ARG A 81 11.74 1.50 8.14
CA ARG A 81 12.89 1.32 9.05
C ARG A 81 12.47 1.12 10.50
N LYS A 82 11.44 1.83 10.97
CA LYS A 82 10.91 1.67 12.33
C LYS A 82 10.22 0.33 12.52
N VAL A 83 9.40 -0.09 11.55
CA VAL A 83 8.72 -1.39 11.58
C VAL A 83 9.73 -2.52 11.60
N GLU A 84 10.75 -2.47 10.74
CA GLU A 84 11.79 -3.48 10.71
C GLU A 84 12.51 -3.56 12.06
N LYS A 85 12.94 -2.41 12.62
CA LYS A 85 13.63 -2.36 13.91
C LYS A 85 12.74 -2.84 15.06
N ASN A 86 11.52 -2.32 15.16
CA ASN A 86 10.60 -2.62 16.26
C ASN A 86 10.16 -4.08 16.21
N THR A 87 9.81 -4.59 15.02
CA THR A 87 9.38 -5.99 14.87
C THR A 87 10.52 -6.93 15.25
N LYS A 88 11.76 -6.68 14.79
CA LYS A 88 12.94 -7.46 15.22
C LYS A 88 13.13 -7.49 16.74
N ASN A 89 12.82 -6.39 17.44
CA ASN A 89 12.92 -6.32 18.90
C ASN A 89 11.72 -6.98 19.61
N GLU A 90 10.52 -6.92 19.02
CA GLU A 90 9.26 -7.43 19.60
C GLU A 90 9.14 -8.95 19.54
N VAL A 91 9.57 -9.57 18.42
CA VAL A 91 9.33 -11.01 18.20
C VAL A 91 10.49 -11.92 18.63
N GLY A 92 11.57 -11.40 19.21
CA GLY A 92 12.64 -12.21 19.79
C GLY A 92 13.21 -13.26 18.82
N ASP A 93 12.97 -14.54 19.09
CA ASP A 93 13.44 -15.71 18.34
C ASP A 93 12.65 -16.03 17.05
N ILE A 94 11.70 -15.20 16.61
CA ILE A 94 11.11 -15.39 15.26
C ILE A 94 12.17 -15.05 14.20
N ILE A 95 12.70 -16.08 13.56
CA ILE A 95 13.76 -15.98 12.54
C ILE A 95 13.20 -16.31 11.16
N GLY A 96 13.73 -15.65 10.13
CA GLY A 96 13.50 -16.05 8.74
C GLY A 96 12.16 -15.56 8.16
N SER A 97 11.38 -16.49 7.60
CA SER A 97 10.23 -16.16 6.75
C SER A 97 9.07 -15.50 7.49
N ASP A 98 8.81 -15.88 8.74
CA ASP A 98 7.68 -15.37 9.51
C ASP A 98 7.88 -13.92 9.95
N LEU A 99 9.10 -13.58 10.38
CA LEU A 99 9.48 -12.18 10.66
C LEU A 99 9.31 -11.32 9.40
N ARG A 100 9.76 -11.83 8.25
CA ARG A 100 9.66 -11.13 6.97
C ARG A 100 8.20 -10.95 6.55
N MET A 101 7.35 -11.94 6.78
CA MET A 101 5.92 -11.88 6.52
C MET A 101 5.27 -10.75 7.34
N ILE A 102 5.49 -10.73 8.66
CA ILE A 102 4.95 -9.70 9.56
C ILE A 102 5.39 -8.30 9.15
N ILE A 103 6.68 -8.11 8.83
CA ILE A 103 7.19 -6.82 8.36
C ILE A 103 6.51 -6.42 7.05
N THR A 104 6.44 -7.34 6.09
CA THR A 104 5.86 -7.08 4.76
C THR A 104 4.37 -6.71 4.86
N ASP A 105 3.60 -7.37 5.73
CA ASP A 105 2.17 -7.04 5.91
C ASP A 105 1.98 -5.66 6.53
N LYS A 106 2.75 -5.32 7.58
CA LYS A 106 2.73 -3.97 8.18
C LYS A 106 3.09 -2.88 7.15
N GLU A 107 4.09 -3.15 6.30
CA GLU A 107 4.48 -2.25 5.22
C GLU A 107 3.39 -2.12 4.15
N ALA A 108 2.75 -3.23 3.77
CA ALA A 108 1.67 -3.25 2.80
C ALA A 108 0.45 -2.48 3.28
N ASP A 109 0.06 -2.63 4.55
CA ASP A 109 -1.07 -1.91 5.15
C ASP A 109 -0.81 -0.39 5.20
N PHE A 110 0.41 0.03 5.50
CA PHE A 110 0.77 1.46 5.44
C PHE A 110 0.61 2.04 4.01
N VAL A 111 0.93 1.26 2.99
CA VAL A 111 0.72 1.67 1.59
C VAL A 111 -0.76 1.62 1.22
N PHE A 112 -1.51 0.62 1.74
CA PHE A 112 -2.94 0.47 1.53
C PHE A 112 -3.71 1.70 1.98
N ASP A 113 -3.43 2.19 3.20
CA ASP A 113 -4.08 3.38 3.75
C ASP A 113 -3.88 4.62 2.86
N ARG A 114 -2.67 4.77 2.30
CA ARG A 114 -2.40 5.86 1.36
C ARG A 114 -3.17 5.70 0.06
N VAL A 115 -3.27 4.49 -0.48
CA VAL A 115 -4.05 4.22 -1.69
C VAL A 115 -5.51 4.55 -1.44
N GLU A 116 -6.07 4.16 -0.30
CA GLU A 116 -7.43 4.47 0.11
C GLU A 116 -7.67 5.98 0.21
N GLU A 117 -6.75 6.70 0.88
CA GLU A 117 -6.79 8.17 0.99
C GLU A 117 -6.79 8.83 -0.39
N LEU A 118 -5.94 8.37 -1.32
CA LEU A 118 -5.88 8.92 -2.66
C LEU A 118 -7.12 8.59 -3.50
N ILE A 119 -7.71 7.39 -3.35
CA ILE A 119 -8.95 7.03 -4.03
C ILE A 119 -10.10 7.96 -3.60
N LYS A 120 -10.17 8.34 -2.33
CA LYS A 120 -11.14 9.32 -1.81
C LYS A 120 -10.99 10.72 -2.43
N ARG A 121 -9.83 11.02 -3.03
CA ARG A 121 -9.53 12.29 -3.72
C ARG A 121 -9.70 12.23 -5.25
N LEU A 122 -9.92 11.05 -5.83
CA LEU A 122 -10.22 10.92 -7.27
C LEU A 122 -11.50 11.64 -7.63
#